data_AF-A0AAD8VW79-F1
#
_entry.id   AF-A0AAD8VW79-F1
#
_cell.length_a   1.000
_cell.length_b   1.000
_cell.length_c   1.000
_cell.angle_alpha   90.00
_cell.angle_beta   90.00
_cell.angle_gamma   90.00
#
_symmetry.space_group_name_H-M   'P 1'
#
loop_
_entity.id
_entity.type
_entity.pdbx_description
1 polymer ?
#
loop_
_entity_poly.entity_id
_entity_poly.type
_entity_poly.pdbx_seq_one_letter_code
_entity_poly.pdbx_strand_id
1 'polypeptide(L)'
;MAESSNTNAMVSGLKINEISSGDDEEVQMPSATLGLAASTSVAGPGCDPSSLLTFDPESIEPAAPKASEEPSFDLVHGPLQRLKALLSSSVEILVENPEAVKGILDEIQPHLPMTLQELESLEEKVRMTKQLIQEKETFIARSREEAQGLTADLKSDLAALKRQLVQSKTEARG
;
A
#
# COMPACT_ATOMS: atom_id res chain seq x y z
N MET A 1 22.32 -45.17 -5.94
CA MET A 1 21.10 -45.88 -5.46
C MET A 1 20.32 -44.81 -4.70
N ALA A 2 19.38 -44.09 -5.33
CA ALA A 2 17.99 -44.49 -5.61
C ALA A 2 17.36 -45.06 -4.31
N GLU A 3 16.30 -44.51 -3.73
CA GLU A 3 14.98 -44.16 -4.28
C GLU A 3 14.35 -43.02 -3.43
N SER A 4 13.94 -41.90 -4.00
CA SER A 4 12.52 -41.53 -4.23
C SER A 4 11.46 -42.28 -3.42
N SER A 5 10.74 -41.55 -2.57
CA SER A 5 9.32 -41.84 -2.31
C SER A 5 8.55 -40.53 -2.15
N ASN A 6 7.74 -40.31 -3.17
CA ASN A 6 6.69 -39.32 -3.33
C ASN A 6 5.38 -39.95 -2.84
N THR A 7 4.61 -39.28 -1.99
CA THR A 7 3.17 -39.55 -1.81
C THR A 7 2.39 -38.26 -1.54
N ASN A 8 1.86 -37.70 -2.62
CA ASN A 8 0.43 -37.50 -2.88
C ASN A 8 -0.45 -36.79 -1.83
N ALA A 9 -0.94 -35.62 -2.27
CA ALA A 9 -2.32 -35.12 -2.19
C ALA A 9 -3.15 -35.30 -0.90
N MET A 10 -3.50 -34.16 -0.28
CA MET A 10 -4.89 -33.89 0.10
C MET A 10 -5.16 -32.39 0.06
N VAL A 11 -5.71 -31.94 -1.08
CA VAL A 11 -6.54 -30.75 -1.20
C VAL A 11 -7.86 -31.06 -0.51
N SER A 12 -8.27 -30.26 0.47
CA SER A 12 -9.65 -30.22 0.95
C SER A 12 -9.92 -28.89 1.65
N GLY A 13 -10.86 -28.10 1.11
CA GLY A 13 -11.59 -27.12 1.91
C GLY A 13 -11.74 -25.69 1.39
N LEU A 14 -11.79 -25.43 0.07
CA LEU A 14 -12.44 -24.20 -0.42
C LEU A 14 -13.96 -24.34 -0.24
N LYS A 15 -14.49 -23.80 0.85
CA LYS A 15 -15.92 -23.52 0.99
C LYS A 15 -16.24 -22.20 0.31
N ILE A 16 -16.61 -22.29 -0.96
CA ILE A 16 -17.40 -21.29 -1.65
C ILE A 16 -18.81 -21.34 -1.05
N ASN A 17 -19.15 -20.36 -0.22
CA ASN A 17 -20.52 -20.20 0.25
C ASN A 17 -21.29 -19.36 -0.75
N GLU A 18 -22.49 -19.83 -1.04
CA GLU A 18 -23.42 -19.36 -2.05
C GLU A 18 -23.75 -17.87 -1.95
N ILE A 19 -23.89 -17.30 -3.14
CA ILE A 19 -24.61 -16.06 -3.44
C ILE A 19 -26.09 -16.31 -3.14
N SER A 20 -26.62 -15.67 -2.09
CA SER A 20 -28.06 -15.53 -1.87
C SER A 20 -28.45 -14.07 -1.98
N SER A 21 -29.37 -13.81 -2.89
CA SER A 21 -30.01 -12.54 -3.16
C SER A 21 -30.94 -12.09 -2.02
N GLY A 22 -31.11 -10.76 -1.91
CA GLY A 22 -32.29 -10.11 -1.35
C GLY A 22 -32.30 -9.97 0.17
N ASP A 23 -32.06 -8.76 0.67
CA ASP A 23 -33.11 -7.96 1.30
C ASP A 23 -32.57 -6.55 1.62
N ASP A 24 -33.31 -5.55 1.16
CA ASP A 24 -33.13 -4.13 1.48
C ASP A 24 -33.39 -3.90 2.98
N GLU A 25 -32.37 -3.48 3.73
CA GLU A 25 -32.57 -2.71 4.96
C GLU A 25 -31.71 -1.46 4.94
N GLU A 26 -32.39 -0.35 4.69
CA GLU A 26 -31.91 1.02 4.81
C GLU A 26 -31.59 1.32 6.29
N VAL A 27 -30.35 1.05 6.70
CA VAL A 27 -29.86 1.45 8.04
C VAL A 27 -29.61 2.95 8.05
N GLN A 28 -30.66 3.69 8.42
CA GLN A 28 -30.61 5.12 8.66
C GLN A 28 -29.69 5.44 9.84
N MET A 29 -28.54 6.06 9.53
CA MET A 29 -27.63 6.63 10.52
C MET A 29 -28.31 7.79 11.27
N PRO A 30 -28.26 7.85 12.62
CA PRO A 30 -28.76 9.00 13.34
C PRO A 30 -27.84 10.21 13.10
N SER A 31 -28.39 11.28 12.53
CA SER A 31 -27.72 12.58 12.45
C SER A 31 -27.42 13.10 13.86
N ALA A 32 -26.16 13.04 14.26
CA ALA A 32 -25.68 13.72 15.46
C ALA A 32 -25.58 15.23 15.17
N THR A 33 -26.62 15.97 15.51
CA THR A 33 -26.59 17.42 15.68
C THR A 33 -25.59 17.75 16.79
N LEU A 34 -24.36 18.14 16.43
CA LEU A 34 -23.42 18.75 17.38
C LEU A 34 -23.90 20.18 17.68
N GLY A 35 -24.60 20.32 18.81
CA GLY A 35 -24.84 21.60 19.45
C GLY A 35 -23.50 22.20 19.88
N LEU A 36 -23.05 23.22 19.13
CA LEU A 36 -21.88 24.02 19.42
C LEU A 36 -22.18 24.91 20.64
N ALA A 37 -21.73 24.50 21.83
CA ALA A 37 -21.74 25.36 23.00
C ALA A 37 -20.56 26.36 22.88
N ALA A 38 -20.89 27.64 22.94
CA ALA A 38 -19.96 28.75 22.78
C ALA A 38 -19.17 29.08 24.07
N SER A 39 -18.02 29.74 23.83
CA SER A 39 -17.23 30.59 24.74
C SER A 39 -16.27 29.82 25.68
N THR A 40 -14.98 30.20 25.80
CA THR A 40 -14.47 31.55 26.03
C THR A 40 -13.10 31.84 25.38
N SER A 41 -13.02 33.07 24.87
CA SER A 41 -11.87 33.82 24.38
C SER A 41 -10.67 33.88 25.32
N VAL A 42 -9.46 33.62 24.80
CA VAL A 42 -8.24 34.32 25.22
C VAL A 42 -7.60 34.95 23.98
N ALA A 43 -7.50 36.27 23.99
CA ALA A 43 -7.03 37.09 22.89
C ALA A 43 -5.49 37.07 22.82
N GLY A 44 -4.96 36.58 21.71
CA GLY A 44 -3.61 36.84 21.21
C GLY A 44 -3.70 37.23 19.74
N PRO A 45 -2.82 38.09 19.22
CA PRO A 45 -3.03 38.72 17.92
C PRO A 45 -2.94 37.69 16.79
N GLY A 46 -4.06 37.53 16.07
CA GLY A 46 -4.07 37.08 14.67
C GLY A 46 -3.76 35.60 14.41
N CYS A 47 -4.33 34.67 15.17
CA CYS A 47 -4.38 33.26 14.77
C CYS A 47 -5.84 32.87 14.52
N ASP A 48 -6.30 33.04 13.27
CA ASP A 48 -7.58 32.50 12.85
C ASP A 48 -7.47 30.96 12.88
N PRO A 49 -8.23 30.24 13.73
CA PRO A 49 -8.20 28.78 13.76
C PRO A 49 -8.71 28.17 12.45
N SER A 50 -9.42 28.97 11.66
CA SER A 50 -9.80 28.64 10.28
C SER A 50 -8.60 28.40 9.38
N SER A 51 -7.45 29.04 9.64
CA SER A 51 -6.21 28.81 8.87
C SER A 51 -5.49 27.51 9.26
N LEU A 52 -5.73 26.99 10.47
CA LEU A 52 -5.21 25.68 10.91
C LEU A 52 -6.02 24.49 10.35
N LEU A 53 -7.24 24.76 9.86
CA LEU A 53 -8.12 23.76 9.26
C LEU A 53 -8.21 23.90 7.74
N THR A 54 -7.52 24.87 7.14
CA THR A 54 -7.29 24.90 5.69
C THR A 54 -6.27 23.81 5.38
N PHE A 55 -6.75 22.57 5.33
CA PHE A 55 -6.12 21.55 4.53
C PHE A 55 -6.15 22.06 3.09
N ASP A 56 -5.02 22.60 2.64
CA ASP A 56 -4.78 22.84 1.24
C ASP A 56 -4.37 21.50 0.61
N PRO A 57 -5.27 20.81 -0.12
CA PRO A 57 -4.93 19.55 -0.76
C PRO A 57 -3.86 19.72 -1.84
N GLU A 58 -3.58 20.95 -2.32
CA GLU A 58 -2.51 21.23 -3.27
C GLU A 58 -1.13 21.37 -2.58
N SER A 59 -1.09 21.60 -1.26
CA SER A 59 0.16 21.67 -0.48
C SER A 59 0.77 20.29 -0.23
N ILE A 60 -0.03 19.23 -0.38
CA ILE A 60 0.45 17.85 -0.52
C ILE A 60 0.57 17.57 -2.02
N GLU A 61 1.35 18.38 -2.75
CA GLU A 61 1.66 18.05 -4.14
C GLU A 61 2.33 16.67 -4.11
N PRO A 62 1.64 15.60 -4.58
CA PRO A 62 2.28 14.32 -4.74
C PRO A 62 3.29 14.60 -5.85
N ALA A 63 4.58 14.66 -5.50
CA ALA A 63 5.66 14.92 -6.46
C ALA A 63 5.31 14.18 -7.74
N ALA A 64 4.92 14.96 -8.77
CA ALA A 64 4.24 14.42 -9.93
C ALA A 64 5.03 13.18 -10.38
N PRO A 65 4.36 12.04 -10.65
CA PRO A 65 5.06 10.85 -11.10
C PRO A 65 5.86 11.29 -12.31
N LYS A 66 7.19 11.42 -12.12
CA LYS A 66 8.08 11.87 -13.18
C LYS A 66 7.80 10.95 -14.33
N ALA A 67 7.34 11.55 -15.44
CA ALA A 67 6.87 10.91 -16.65
C ALA A 67 7.51 9.52 -16.75
N SER A 68 6.69 8.50 -16.44
CA SER A 68 7.15 7.12 -16.46
C SER A 68 7.66 6.90 -17.87
N GLU A 69 8.98 6.80 -17.99
CA GLU A 69 9.63 6.21 -19.13
C GLU A 69 9.00 4.82 -19.23
N GLU A 70 8.03 4.65 -20.13
CA GLU A 70 7.41 3.34 -20.34
C GLU A 70 8.55 2.40 -20.71
N PRO A 71 8.70 1.30 -19.97
CA PRO A 71 9.89 0.51 -20.11
C PRO A 71 9.89 -0.17 -21.48
N SER A 72 11.05 -0.15 -22.14
CA SER A 72 11.23 -0.51 -23.55
C SER A 72 11.11 -2.02 -23.83
N PHE A 73 10.62 -2.80 -22.85
CA PHE A 73 10.50 -4.26 -22.90
C PHE A 73 9.72 -4.78 -24.12
N ASP A 74 8.81 -3.98 -24.67
CA ASP A 74 8.04 -4.34 -25.86
C ASP A 74 8.90 -4.59 -27.10
N LEU A 75 10.06 -3.92 -27.21
CA LEU A 75 11.00 -4.07 -28.32
C LEU A 75 11.68 -5.44 -28.33
N VAL A 76 11.96 -6.04 -27.16
CA VAL A 76 12.61 -7.36 -27.05
C VAL A 76 11.62 -8.50 -26.88
N HIS A 77 10.41 -8.23 -26.35
CA HIS A 77 9.43 -9.26 -26.04
C HIS A 77 8.93 -9.99 -27.30
N GLY A 78 8.53 -9.26 -28.34
CA GLY A 78 8.07 -9.85 -29.60
C GLY A 78 9.12 -10.75 -30.26
N PRO A 79 10.36 -10.26 -30.49
CA PRO A 79 11.46 -11.06 -31.03
C PRO A 79 11.80 -12.28 -30.18
N LEU A 80 11.86 -12.16 -28.85
CA LEU A 80 12.12 -13.29 -27.96
C LEU A 80 11.04 -14.37 -28.05
N GLN A 81 9.77 -14.00 -28.21
CA GLN A 81 8.69 -14.97 -28.42
C GLN A 81 8.83 -15.69 -29.76
N ARG A 82 9.19 -14.97 -30.83
CA ARG A 82 9.49 -15.59 -32.13
C ARG A 82 10.68 -16.53 -32.06
N LEU A 83 11.76 -16.13 -31.37
CA LEU A 83 12.93 -16.96 -31.15
C LEU A 83 12.55 -18.22 -30.37
N LYS A 84 11.79 -18.08 -29.29
CA LYS A 84 11.29 -19.19 -28.49
C LYS A 84 10.47 -20.16 -29.33
N ALA A 85 9.55 -19.68 -30.16
CA ALA A 85 8.75 -20.53 -31.03
C ALA A 85 9.62 -21.29 -32.06
N LEU A 86 10.61 -20.60 -32.64
CA LEU A 86 11.54 -21.19 -33.60
C LEU A 86 12.43 -22.25 -32.94
N LEU A 87 12.97 -21.97 -31.75
CA LEU A 87 13.77 -22.93 -30.96
C LEU A 87 12.93 -24.09 -30.39
N SER A 88 11.61 -23.93 -30.32
CA SER A 88 10.68 -25.00 -29.95
C SER A 88 10.31 -25.90 -31.13
N SER A 89 10.74 -25.56 -32.35
CA SER A 89 10.55 -26.40 -33.54
C SER A 89 11.57 -27.54 -33.61
N SER A 90 11.45 -28.44 -34.60
CA SER A 90 12.39 -29.54 -34.76
C SER A 90 13.78 -29.03 -35.19
N VAL A 91 14.81 -29.81 -34.85
CA VAL A 91 16.20 -29.48 -35.16
C VAL A 91 16.44 -29.38 -36.67
N GLU A 92 15.75 -30.17 -37.50
CA GLU A 92 15.85 -30.06 -38.97
C GLU A 92 15.47 -28.66 -39.46
N ILE A 93 14.39 -28.06 -38.93
CA ILE A 93 13.90 -26.73 -39.34
C ILE A 93 14.90 -25.64 -38.97
N LEU A 94 15.57 -25.80 -37.82
CA LEU A 94 16.60 -24.87 -37.35
C LEU A 94 17.86 -24.91 -38.22
N VAL A 95 18.24 -26.11 -38.69
CA VAL A 95 19.40 -26.28 -39.58
C VAL A 95 19.10 -25.74 -40.97
N GLU A 96 17.87 -25.85 -41.46
CA GLU A 96 17.44 -25.30 -42.75
C GLU A 96 17.32 -23.77 -42.74
N ASN A 97 17.04 -23.16 -41.58
CA ASN A 97 16.76 -21.71 -41.48
C ASN A 97 17.62 -20.98 -40.44
N PRO A 98 18.97 -21.04 -40.53
CA PRO A 98 19.85 -20.37 -39.56
C PRO A 98 19.74 -18.85 -39.62
N GLU A 99 19.43 -18.29 -40.80
CA GLU A 99 19.26 -16.85 -40.99
C GLU A 99 18.05 -16.28 -40.24
N ALA A 100 17.00 -17.09 -40.03
CA ALA A 100 15.85 -16.66 -39.24
C ALA A 100 16.23 -16.51 -37.75
N VAL A 101 17.03 -17.43 -37.21
CA VAL A 101 17.56 -17.33 -35.84
C VAL A 101 18.47 -16.12 -35.71
N LYS A 102 19.39 -15.95 -36.66
CA LYS A 102 20.34 -14.83 -36.67
C LYS A 102 19.63 -13.48 -36.78
N GLY A 103 18.66 -13.34 -37.68
CA GLY A 103 17.90 -12.08 -37.82
C GLY A 103 17.14 -11.69 -36.55
N ILE A 104 16.58 -12.66 -35.83
CA ILE A 104 15.93 -12.38 -34.54
C ILE A 104 16.95 -12.00 -33.46
N LEU A 105 18.14 -12.61 -33.46
CA LEU A 105 19.22 -12.22 -32.55
C LEU A 105 19.73 -10.81 -32.84
N ASP A 106 19.92 -10.46 -34.11
CA ASP A 106 20.35 -9.13 -34.55
C ASP A 106 19.31 -8.05 -34.16
N GLU A 107 18.02 -8.40 -34.07
CA GLU A 107 16.95 -7.54 -33.59
C GLU A 107 16.97 -7.37 -32.06
N ILE A 108 17.27 -8.43 -31.30
CA ILE A 108 17.31 -8.38 -29.82
C ILE A 108 18.57 -7.70 -29.29
N GLN A 109 19.72 -7.97 -29.92
CA GLN A 109 21.04 -7.58 -29.42
C GLN A 109 21.19 -6.08 -29.13
N PRO A 110 20.74 -5.13 -29.98
CA PRO A 110 20.92 -3.70 -29.70
C PRO A 110 20.08 -3.19 -28.53
N HIS A 111 18.97 -3.86 -28.21
CA HIS A 111 18.05 -3.41 -27.15
C HIS A 111 18.40 -4.00 -25.78
N LEU A 112 19.09 -5.15 -25.75
CA LEU A 112 19.41 -5.86 -24.52
C LEU A 112 20.16 -5.01 -23.47
N PRO A 113 21.20 -4.21 -23.81
CA PRO A 113 21.90 -3.40 -22.81
C PRO A 113 20.99 -2.35 -22.16
N MET A 114 20.12 -1.71 -22.95
CA MET A 114 19.20 -0.68 -22.47
C MET A 114 18.14 -1.30 -21.55
N THR A 115 17.54 -2.41 -21.98
CA THR A 115 16.56 -3.14 -21.17
C THR A 115 17.14 -3.65 -19.85
N LEU A 116 18.40 -4.10 -19.83
CA LEU A 116 19.08 -4.50 -18.59
C LEU A 116 19.31 -3.32 -17.65
N GLN A 117 19.70 -2.16 -18.18
CA GLN A 117 19.88 -0.95 -17.38
C GLN A 117 18.55 -0.44 -16.80
N GLU A 118 17.47 -0.48 -17.58
CA GLU A 118 16.13 -0.15 -17.11
C GLU A 118 15.68 -1.09 -15.97
N LEU A 119 15.96 -2.38 -16.10
CA LEU A 119 15.66 -3.37 -15.07
C LEU A 119 16.43 -3.09 -13.78
N GLU A 120 17.74 -2.84 -13.85
CA GLU A 120 18.56 -2.49 -12.69
C GLU A 120 18.05 -1.22 -11.99
N SER A 121 17.73 -0.18 -12.76
CA SER A 121 17.14 1.06 -12.25
C SER A 121 15.80 0.81 -11.55
N LEU A 122 14.96 -0.06 -12.13
CA LEU A 122 13.67 -0.40 -11.55
C LEU A 122 13.82 -1.24 -10.27
N GLU A 123 14.75 -2.20 -10.24
CA GLU A 123 15.06 -2.99 -9.05
C GLU A 123 15.50 -2.11 -7.88
N GLU A 124 16.36 -1.13 -8.15
CA GLU A 124 16.82 -0.17 -7.15
C GLU A 124 15.68 0.71 -6.64
N LYS A 125 14.80 1.21 -7.53
CA LYS A 125 13.59 1.94 -7.14
C LYS A 125 12.69 1.09 -6.25
N VAL A 126 12.44 -0.17 -6.63
CA VAL A 126 11.62 -1.11 -5.85
C VAL A 126 12.24 -1.35 -4.47
N ARG A 127 13.57 -1.50 -4.39
CA ARG A 127 14.29 -1.67 -3.12
C ARG A 127 14.08 -0.46 -2.21
N MET A 128 14.28 0.75 -2.74
CA MET A 128 14.10 2.00 -1.99
C MET A 128 12.66 2.19 -1.52
N THR A 129 11.66 1.91 -2.37
CA THR A 129 10.25 2.00 -2.00
C THR A 129 9.87 1.01 -0.91
N LYS A 130 10.37 -0.24 -0.98
CA LYS A 130 10.15 -1.23 0.09
C LYS A 130 10.69 -0.75 1.43
N GLN A 131 11.90 -0.18 1.43
CA GLN A 131 12.50 0.37 2.65
C GLN A 131 11.67 1.52 3.22
N LEU A 132 11.22 2.45 2.37
CA LEU A 132 10.39 3.58 2.80
C LEU A 132 9.04 3.12 3.38
N ILE A 133 8.41 2.12 2.77
CA ILE A 133 7.16 1.54 3.29
C ILE A 133 7.41 0.97 4.69
N GLN A 134 8.47 0.18 4.87
CA GLN A 134 8.81 -0.41 6.16
C GLN A 134 9.07 0.67 7.23
N GLU A 135 9.82 1.72 6.89
CA GLU A 135 10.05 2.85 7.79
C GLU A 135 8.74 3.55 8.18
N LYS A 136 7.83 3.78 7.23
CA LYS A 136 6.51 4.36 7.47
C LYS A 136 5.64 3.47 8.35
N GLU A 137 5.64 2.16 8.13
CA GLU A 137 4.91 1.19 8.96
C GLU A 137 5.40 1.21 10.40
N THR A 138 6.72 1.20 10.61
CA THR A 138 7.30 1.30 11.96
C THR A 138 7.00 2.64 12.64
N PHE A 139 6.94 3.72 11.87
CA PHE A 139 6.55 5.03 12.38
C PHE A 139 5.08 5.04 12.81
N ILE A 140 4.18 4.53 11.97
CA ILE A 140 2.75 4.44 12.27
C ILE A 140 2.50 3.56 13.50
N ALA A 141 3.19 2.42 13.60
CA ALA A 141 3.06 1.53 14.76
C ALA A 141 3.44 2.23 16.07
N ARG A 142 4.58 2.94 16.09
CA ARG A 142 5.02 3.72 17.25
C ARG A 142 4.07 4.85 17.60
N SER A 143 3.64 5.63 16.60
CA SER A 143 2.71 6.74 16.81
C SER A 143 1.37 6.25 17.35
N ARG A 144 0.88 5.10 16.88
CA ARG A 144 -0.34 4.48 17.39
C ARG A 144 -0.19 4.05 18.85
N GLU A 145 0.93 3.44 19.20
CA GLU A 145 1.23 3.04 20.58
C GLU A 145 1.27 4.26 21.51
N GLU A 146 1.96 5.33 21.11
CA GLU A 146 2.04 6.59 21.86
C GLU A 146 0.65 7.22 22.07
N ALA A 147 -0.16 7.30 21.01
CA ALA A 147 -1.51 7.85 21.09
C ALA A 147 -2.41 7.03 22.03
N GLN A 148 -2.26 5.70 22.03
CA GLN A 148 -2.97 4.82 22.97
C GLN A 148 -2.52 5.04 24.41
N GLY A 149 -1.21 5.19 24.64
CA GLY A 149 -0.64 5.54 25.94
C GLY A 149 -1.23 6.85 26.49
N LEU A 150 -1.15 7.93 25.70
CA LEU A 150 -1.71 9.23 26.07
C LEU A 150 -3.23 9.17 26.35
N THR A 151 -3.96 8.37 25.57
CA THR A 151 -5.39 8.16 25.79
C THR A 151 -5.66 7.46 27.13
N ALA A 152 -4.85 6.46 27.49
CA ALA A 152 -4.98 5.76 28.76
C ALA A 152 -4.67 6.68 29.94
N ASP A 153 -3.63 7.49 29.84
CA ASP A 153 -3.24 8.47 30.86
C ASP A 153 -4.35 9.51 31.09
N LEU A 154 -4.86 10.12 30.02
CA LEU A 154 -5.98 11.08 30.11
C LEU A 154 -7.23 10.46 30.75
N LYS A 155 -7.53 9.19 30.43
CA LYS A 155 -8.66 8.47 31.02
C LYS A 155 -8.44 8.22 32.52
N SER A 156 -7.23 7.91 32.93
CA SER A 156 -6.84 7.75 34.34
C SER A 156 -6.99 9.07 35.10
N ASP A 157 -6.46 10.17 34.56
CA ASP A 157 -6.52 11.50 35.15
C ASP A 157 -7.96 11.99 35.29
N LEU A 158 -8.79 11.79 34.25
CA LEU A 158 -10.21 12.09 34.30
C LEU A 158 -10.91 11.31 35.43
N ALA A 159 -10.58 10.03 35.61
CA ALA A 159 -11.15 9.21 36.68
C ALA A 159 -10.66 9.64 38.07
N ALA A 160 -9.41 10.09 38.20
CA ALA A 160 -8.89 10.65 39.45
C ALA A 160 -9.59 11.97 39.82
N LEU A 161 -9.73 12.89 38.86
CA LEU A 161 -10.42 14.16 39.05
C LEU A 161 -11.90 13.97 39.42
N LYS A 162 -12.60 13.03 38.75
CA LYS A 162 -13.99 12.69 39.11
C LYS A 162 -14.10 12.22 40.56
N ARG A 163 -13.18 11.38 41.02
CA ARG A 163 -13.15 10.90 42.42
C ARG A 163 -12.90 12.05 43.39
N GLN A 164 -11.92 12.90 43.12
CA GLN A 164 -11.62 14.07 43.95
C GLN A 164 -12.82 15.02 44.06
N LEU A 165 -13.54 15.26 42.96
CA LEU A 165 -14.74 16.10 42.95
C LEU A 165 -15.88 15.50 43.78
N VAL A 166 -16.10 14.20 43.70
CA VAL A 166 -17.11 13.52 44.53
C VAL A 166 -16.75 13.64 46.00
N GLN A 167 -15.49 13.41 46.34
CA GLN A 167 -14.99 13.47 47.71
C GLN A 167 -15.11 14.89 48.31
N SER A 168 -14.66 15.92 47.60
CA SER A 168 -14.77 17.30 48.08
C SER A 168 -16.22 17.76 48.24
N LYS A 169 -17.11 17.29 47.35
CA LYS A 169 -18.56 17.54 47.46
C LYS A 169 -19.20 16.87 48.68
N THR A 170 -18.76 15.68 49.05
CA THR A 170 -19.26 14.98 50.25
C THR A 170 -18.74 15.62 51.54
N GLU A 171 -17.50 16.10 51.54
CA GLU A 171 -16.89 16.78 52.70
C GLU A 171 -17.53 18.15 52.96
N ALA A 172 -17.93 18.89 51.92
CA ALA A 172 -18.61 20.19 52.06
C ALA A 172 -20.06 20.10 52.57
N ARG A 173 -20.64 18.90 52.66
CA ARG A 173 -22.05 18.68 53.04
C ARG A 173 -22.24 17.99 54.39
N GLY A 174 -21.14 17.54 55.01
CA GLY A 174 -21.10 17.01 56.38
C GLY A 174 -20.72 18.08 57.38
#